data_AF-A0A6A5EWR1-F1
#
_entry.id   AF-A0A6A5EWR1-F1
#
_cell.length_a   1.000
_cell.length_b   1.000
_cell.length_c   1.000
_cell.angle_alpha   90.00
_cell.angle_beta   90.00
_cell.angle_gamma   90.00
#
_symmetry.space_group_name_H-M   'P 1'
#
loop_
_entity.id
_entity.type
_entity.pdbx_description
1 polymer ?
#
loop_
_entity_poly.entity_id
_entity_poly.type
_entity_poly.pdbx_seq_one_letter_code
_entity_poly.pdbx_strand_id
1 'polypeptide(L)'
;MKTPMRHGIAVLLVLLLCASLFLVYNGSFNGASRDANDTRIRQHEQLRRPTEASVRVAKPHPPVLQGYSGIIDHKPLRMHCQTCALVTSSGHLSGGGRGEEIDRAECVIRMNDAPTARGYARDVGRRTSLRVIAHSSMQRVLRSRHELLNASQDTVFIFWGPSSYMRRDGKGLVYNNLRLMNQVLPKLKVYIISWQKMLQFDELFKKETGKDRRISNSWLSTGWFTMTIALELCDRINVYGMVAPDFCREPQHHSVPYHYYEPRGPDECAMYISHERGRRGSHHRFITEKRVFAKWARTFDIHFYQPDWSPPPLPANHTLEGTVTAAPLVPQKT
;
A
#
# COMPACT_ATOMS: atom_id res chain seq x y z
N MET A 1 19.48 51.45 -42.07
CA MET A 1 20.69 50.64 -41.77
C MET A 1 20.79 50.44 -40.25
N LYS A 2 21.23 49.24 -39.81
CA LYS A 2 21.42 48.76 -38.42
C LYS A 2 20.28 47.95 -37.78
N THR A 3 19.99 46.75 -38.29
CA THR A 3 19.27 45.70 -37.54
C THR A 3 19.62 44.22 -37.82
N PRO A 4 20.55 43.80 -38.72
CA PRO A 4 20.86 42.37 -38.84
C PRO A 4 21.93 41.88 -37.83
N MET A 5 22.77 42.78 -37.30
CA MET A 5 23.95 42.40 -36.49
C MET A 5 23.60 41.97 -35.06
N ARG A 6 22.50 42.47 -34.47
CA ARG A 6 22.10 42.12 -33.09
C ARG A 6 21.50 40.72 -32.99
N HIS A 7 20.84 40.23 -34.04
CA HIS A 7 20.29 38.87 -34.07
C HIS A 7 21.40 37.81 -34.26
N GLY A 8 22.40 38.09 -35.11
CA GLY A 8 23.53 37.18 -35.29
C GLY A 8 24.34 36.96 -34.01
N ILE A 9 24.57 38.04 -33.22
CA ILE A 9 25.31 37.96 -31.95
C ILE A 9 24.51 37.20 -30.88
N ALA A 10 23.18 37.41 -30.82
CA ALA A 10 22.33 36.70 -29.86
C ALA A 10 22.28 35.18 -30.14
N VAL A 11 22.20 34.78 -31.42
CA VAL A 11 22.21 33.36 -31.81
C VAL A 11 23.57 32.71 -31.53
N LEU A 12 24.67 33.41 -31.77
CA LEU A 12 26.02 32.91 -31.48
C LEU A 12 26.24 32.70 -29.97
N LEU A 13 25.74 33.61 -29.12
CA LEU A 13 25.85 33.49 -27.67
C LEU A 13 25.04 32.30 -27.12
N VAL A 14 23.85 32.05 -27.67
CA VAL A 14 23.03 30.88 -27.28
C VAL A 14 23.71 29.57 -27.69
N LEU A 15 24.30 29.50 -28.89
CA LEU A 15 25.00 28.30 -29.35
C LEU A 15 26.27 28.00 -28.53
N LEU A 16 27.02 29.03 -28.12
CA LEU A 16 28.20 28.86 -27.25
C LEU A 16 27.81 28.43 -25.82
N LEU A 17 26.68 28.93 -25.29
CA LEU A 17 26.10 28.46 -24.02
C LEU A 17 25.62 27.01 -24.10
N CYS A 18 25.02 26.59 -25.21
CA CYS A 18 24.62 25.20 -25.41
C CYS A 18 25.83 24.26 -25.57
N ALA A 19 26.89 24.67 -26.28
CA ALA A 19 28.09 23.86 -26.46
C ALA A 19 28.88 23.65 -25.16
N SER A 20 28.94 24.68 -24.31
CA SER A 20 29.59 24.60 -22.99
C SER A 20 28.80 23.73 -22.01
N LEU A 21 27.46 23.79 -22.02
CA LEU A 21 26.61 22.86 -21.26
C LEU A 21 26.74 21.40 -21.73
N PHE A 22 26.91 21.16 -23.03
CA PHE A 22 27.15 19.82 -23.57
C PHE A 22 28.53 19.25 -23.17
N LEU A 23 29.57 20.08 -23.10
CA LEU A 23 30.90 19.66 -22.64
C LEU A 23 30.96 19.39 -21.12
N VAL A 24 30.22 20.16 -20.31
CA VAL A 24 30.09 19.88 -18.87
C VAL A 24 29.26 18.63 -18.61
N TYR A 25 28.24 18.36 -19.44
CA TYR A 25 27.39 17.18 -19.29
C TYR A 25 28.04 15.88 -19.80
N ASN A 26 28.92 15.96 -20.80
CA ASN A 26 29.67 14.80 -21.32
C ASN A 26 31.08 14.64 -20.73
N GLY A 27 31.54 15.58 -19.88
CA GLY A 27 32.89 15.61 -19.32
C GLY A 27 33.12 14.81 -18.04
N SER A 28 32.11 14.14 -17.49
CA SER A 28 32.24 13.31 -16.28
C SER A 28 31.81 11.88 -16.55
N PHE A 29 32.69 11.07 -17.14
CA PHE A 29 32.83 9.63 -16.88
C PHE A 29 33.98 9.07 -17.74
N ASN A 30 35.22 9.35 -17.34
CA ASN A 30 36.38 8.54 -17.72
C ASN A 30 37.43 8.66 -16.62
N GLY A 31 37.39 7.71 -15.70
CA GLY A 31 38.39 7.53 -14.65
C GLY A 31 38.62 6.04 -14.46
N ALA A 32 39.46 5.46 -15.33
CA ALA A 32 40.03 4.15 -15.12
C ALA A 32 41.17 4.27 -14.11
N SER A 33 41.17 3.43 -13.06
CA SER A 33 42.39 3.09 -12.34
C SER A 33 42.41 1.59 -12.12
N ARG A 34 43.29 0.92 -12.87
CA ARG A 34 43.91 -0.34 -12.46
C ARG A 34 44.93 0.01 -11.38
N ASP A 35 45.02 -0.82 -10.35
CA ASP A 35 46.30 -1.43 -9.95
C ASP A 35 46.04 -2.67 -9.09
N ALA A 36 46.94 -3.63 -9.26
CA ALA A 36 46.86 -5.01 -8.84
C ALA A 36 47.65 -5.30 -7.56
N ASN A 37 47.46 -6.52 -7.06
CA ASN A 37 48.20 -7.24 -6.01
C ASN A 37 47.89 -6.86 -4.56
N ASP A 38 47.28 -7.79 -3.80
CA ASP A 38 48.10 -8.80 -3.12
C ASP A 38 47.24 -9.98 -2.63
N THR A 39 47.84 -11.15 -2.74
CA THR A 39 47.32 -12.49 -2.46
C THR A 39 47.88 -12.95 -1.13
N ARG A 40 47.07 -13.18 -0.09
CA ARG A 40 47.40 -14.22 0.91
C ARG A 40 46.24 -14.73 1.77
N ILE A 41 45.74 -15.91 1.39
CA ILE A 41 45.55 -17.13 2.21
C ILE A 41 44.91 -16.95 3.61
N ARG A 42 43.70 -17.50 3.82
CA ARG A 42 43.50 -18.77 4.58
C ARG A 42 42.04 -19.18 4.65
N GLN A 43 41.83 -20.40 4.15
CA GLN A 43 40.64 -21.23 4.28
C GLN A 43 40.23 -21.39 5.75
N HIS A 44 38.95 -21.18 6.04
CA HIS A 44 38.25 -21.85 7.13
C HIS A 44 36.87 -22.26 6.62
N GLU A 45 36.89 -23.35 5.86
CA GLU A 45 35.70 -24.12 5.54
C GLU A 45 35.52 -25.14 6.65
N GLN A 46 34.60 -24.87 7.58
CA GLN A 46 34.19 -25.81 8.62
C GLN A 46 32.68 -25.97 8.62
N LEU A 47 32.24 -26.95 7.81
CA LEU A 47 31.22 -27.95 8.11
C LEU A 47 29.96 -27.46 8.84
N ARG A 48 28.94 -27.00 8.09
CA ARG A 48 27.54 -26.97 8.55
C ARG A 48 26.75 -28.06 7.82
N ARG A 49 26.15 -28.96 8.60
CA ARG A 49 25.18 -29.98 8.15
C ARG A 49 24.00 -29.32 7.41
N PRO A 50 23.45 -29.94 6.37
CA PRO A 50 22.20 -29.47 5.79
C PRO A 50 21.06 -29.72 6.78
N THR A 51 20.47 -28.66 7.32
CA THR A 51 19.13 -28.73 7.91
C THR A 51 18.14 -29.02 6.78
N GLU A 52 17.29 -30.03 6.98
CA GLU A 52 16.15 -30.38 6.12
C GLU A 52 15.40 -29.12 5.68
N ALA A 53 15.62 -28.73 4.42
CA ALA A 53 14.76 -27.78 3.76
C ALA A 53 13.43 -28.50 3.50
N SER A 54 12.40 -28.13 4.26
CA SER A 54 11.02 -28.40 3.89
C SER A 54 10.82 -28.00 2.42
N VAL A 55 10.64 -29.00 1.56
CA VAL A 55 10.33 -28.80 0.13
C VAL A 55 8.94 -28.19 0.05
N ARG A 56 8.87 -26.86 0.02
CA ARG A 56 7.64 -26.14 -0.32
C ARG A 56 7.42 -26.30 -1.82
N VAL A 57 6.44 -27.12 -2.18
CA VAL A 57 5.97 -27.23 -3.56
C VAL A 57 5.39 -25.88 -3.99
N ALA A 58 6.16 -25.12 -4.78
CA ALA A 58 5.67 -23.90 -5.40
C ALA A 58 4.49 -24.25 -6.32
N LYS A 59 3.32 -23.67 -6.06
CA LYS A 59 2.17 -23.84 -6.96
C LYS A 59 2.55 -23.26 -8.32
N PRO A 60 2.38 -24.00 -9.43
CA PRO A 60 2.93 -23.62 -10.73
C PRO A 60 2.36 -22.30 -11.27
N HIS A 61 1.19 -21.86 -10.81
CA HIS A 61 0.59 -20.57 -11.18
C HIS A 61 -0.04 -19.85 -9.98
N PRO A 62 0.12 -18.52 -9.87
CA PRO A 62 -0.57 -17.74 -8.85
C PRO A 62 -2.10 -17.83 -9.04
N PRO A 63 -2.88 -17.85 -7.94
CA PRO A 63 -4.34 -17.86 -7.97
C PRO A 63 -4.90 -16.69 -8.79
N VAL A 64 -6.06 -16.94 -9.39
CA VAL A 64 -6.83 -15.94 -10.13
C VAL A 64 -7.64 -15.12 -9.14
N LEU A 65 -7.37 -13.81 -9.09
CA LEU A 65 -8.13 -12.87 -8.29
C LEU A 65 -9.37 -12.41 -9.07
N GLN A 66 -10.55 -12.85 -8.62
CA GLN A 66 -11.81 -12.55 -9.28
C GLN A 66 -12.26 -11.10 -9.02
N GLY A 67 -12.79 -10.47 -10.06
CA GLY A 67 -13.32 -9.11 -9.97
C GLY A 67 -12.31 -7.99 -10.18
N TYR A 68 -11.05 -8.31 -10.49
CA TYR A 68 -10.03 -7.35 -10.91
C TYR A 68 -9.70 -7.60 -12.37
N SER A 69 -10.11 -6.71 -13.27
CA SER A 69 -9.99 -6.92 -14.72
C SER A 69 -9.03 -5.94 -15.35
N GLY A 70 -8.16 -6.43 -16.24
CA GLY A 70 -7.30 -5.58 -17.06
C GLY A 70 -8.12 -4.58 -17.89
N ILE A 71 -7.61 -3.36 -18.03
CA ILE A 71 -8.34 -2.28 -18.71
C ILE A 71 -8.48 -2.53 -20.22
N ILE A 72 -7.52 -3.23 -20.83
CA ILE A 72 -7.50 -3.50 -22.29
C ILE A 72 -7.96 -4.92 -22.61
N ASP A 73 -7.33 -5.93 -22.01
CA ASP A 73 -7.57 -7.34 -22.34
C ASP A 73 -8.71 -7.98 -21.54
N HIS A 74 -9.21 -7.28 -20.51
CA HIS A 74 -10.24 -7.73 -19.58
C HIS A 74 -9.92 -9.04 -18.86
N LYS A 75 -8.66 -9.47 -18.88
CA LYS A 75 -8.23 -10.68 -18.18
C LYS A 75 -8.23 -10.45 -16.67
N PRO A 76 -8.56 -11.48 -15.88
CA PRO A 76 -8.50 -11.37 -14.43
C PRO A 76 -7.04 -11.25 -13.97
N LEU A 77 -6.83 -10.54 -12.86
CA LEU A 77 -5.52 -10.44 -12.23
C LEU A 77 -5.05 -11.81 -11.71
N ARG A 78 -3.78 -12.12 -11.93
CA ARG A 78 -3.10 -13.30 -11.39
C ARG A 78 -1.89 -12.83 -10.59
N MET A 79 -1.97 -12.92 -9.27
CA MET A 79 -0.92 -12.45 -8.37
C MET A 79 -1.08 -13.14 -7.01
N HIS A 80 0.04 -13.58 -6.43
CA HIS A 80 0.13 -14.09 -5.07
C HIS A 80 1.54 -13.86 -4.54
N CYS A 81 1.66 -13.61 -3.25
CA CYS A 81 2.93 -13.40 -2.58
C CYS A 81 2.90 -14.07 -1.20
N GLN A 82 3.99 -14.69 -0.78
CA GLN A 82 4.10 -15.28 0.56
C GLN A 82 4.12 -14.20 1.64
N THR A 83 4.81 -13.08 1.38
CA THR A 83 4.90 -11.97 2.34
C THR A 83 4.68 -10.63 1.66
N CYS A 84 3.73 -9.88 2.19
CA CYS A 84 3.41 -8.54 1.75
C CYS A 84 3.80 -7.50 2.81
N ALA A 85 4.37 -6.39 2.37
CA ALA A 85 4.43 -5.15 3.13
C ALA A 85 3.32 -4.21 2.62
N LEU A 86 2.29 -3.99 3.42
CA LEU A 86 1.23 -3.01 3.15
C LEU A 86 1.61 -1.70 3.82
N VAL A 87 2.00 -0.72 3.02
CA VAL A 87 2.45 0.60 3.50
C VAL A 87 1.28 1.57 3.35
N THR A 88 0.77 2.09 4.47
CA THR A 88 -0.26 3.14 4.44
C THR A 88 0.35 4.49 4.02
N SER A 89 -0.43 5.56 4.10
CA SER A 89 0.05 6.92 3.92
C SER A 89 0.35 7.67 5.22
N SER A 90 0.20 7.04 6.40
CA SER A 90 0.24 7.74 7.70
C SER A 90 1.54 8.50 7.97
N GLY A 91 1.44 9.64 8.67
CA GLY A 91 2.59 10.40 9.17
C GLY A 91 3.49 9.62 10.13
N HIS A 92 2.98 8.57 10.80
CA HIS A 92 3.77 7.70 11.69
C HIS A 92 4.92 6.97 10.98
N LEU A 93 4.89 6.91 9.65
CA LEU A 93 5.99 6.36 8.85
C LEU A 93 7.24 7.26 8.90
N SER A 94 7.06 8.57 9.05
CA SER A 94 8.14 9.56 8.97
C SER A 94 9.17 9.37 10.07
N GLY A 95 10.46 9.34 9.71
CA GLY A 95 11.57 9.15 10.65
C GLY A 95 11.73 7.73 11.19
N GLY A 96 10.90 6.76 10.77
CA GLY A 96 10.97 5.41 11.29
C GLY A 96 12.08 4.55 10.69
N GLY A 97 12.65 4.92 9.55
CA GLY A 97 13.85 4.28 9.00
C GLY A 97 13.71 2.82 8.54
N ARG A 98 12.48 2.31 8.35
CA ARG A 98 12.21 0.90 8.01
C ARG A 98 12.11 0.63 6.50
N GLY A 99 12.57 1.57 5.66
CA GLY A 99 12.44 1.44 4.21
C GLY A 99 13.10 0.19 3.62
N GLU A 100 14.28 -0.20 4.12
CA GLU A 100 14.95 -1.43 3.70
C GLU A 100 14.19 -2.69 4.13
N GLU A 101 13.54 -2.66 5.29
CA GLU A 101 12.73 -3.77 5.78
C GLU A 101 11.48 -3.96 4.93
N ILE A 102 10.79 -2.86 4.61
CA ILE A 102 9.65 -2.84 3.69
C ILE A 102 10.08 -3.42 2.33
N ASP A 103 11.22 -2.99 1.81
CA ASP A 103 11.73 -3.44 0.51
C ASP A 103 12.23 -4.90 0.51
N ARG A 104 12.34 -5.58 1.66
CA ARG A 104 12.63 -7.02 1.73
C ARG A 104 11.40 -7.92 1.52
N ALA A 105 10.19 -7.38 1.64
CA ALA A 105 8.98 -8.15 1.37
C ALA A 105 8.92 -8.60 -0.10
N GLU A 106 8.29 -9.74 -0.37
CA GLU A 106 8.09 -10.21 -1.74
C GLU A 106 7.26 -9.18 -2.53
N CYS A 107 6.17 -8.72 -1.91
CA CYS A 107 5.30 -7.70 -2.49
C CYS A 107 5.16 -6.47 -1.59
N VAL A 108 5.34 -5.28 -2.17
CA VAL A 108 5.07 -4.01 -1.48
C VAL A 108 3.80 -3.38 -2.04
N ILE A 109 2.80 -3.20 -1.19
CA ILE A 109 1.49 -2.66 -1.54
C ILE A 109 1.39 -1.22 -1.04
N ARG A 110 1.04 -0.29 -1.94
CA ARG A 110 0.89 1.15 -1.64
C ARG A 110 -0.47 1.68 -2.08
N MET A 111 -0.82 2.88 -1.62
CA MET A 111 -2.12 3.49 -1.88
C MET A 111 -1.99 4.83 -2.60
N ASN A 112 -2.89 5.10 -3.54
CA ASN A 112 -3.08 6.41 -4.17
C ASN A 112 -1.76 7.04 -4.66
N ASP A 113 -1.53 8.31 -4.33
CA ASP A 113 -0.38 9.11 -4.73
C ASP A 113 0.78 9.11 -3.71
N ALA A 114 0.78 8.17 -2.77
CA ALA A 114 1.86 8.02 -1.78
C ALA A 114 3.23 7.86 -2.49
N PRO A 115 4.15 8.83 -2.34
CA PRO A 115 5.41 8.87 -3.07
C PRO A 115 6.50 8.05 -2.40
N THR A 116 7.40 7.48 -3.19
CA THR A 116 8.56 6.73 -2.68
C THR A 116 9.88 7.47 -2.89
N ALA A 117 9.91 8.39 -3.85
CA ALA A 117 11.08 9.22 -4.16
C ALA A 117 11.23 10.42 -3.20
N ARG A 118 12.13 11.36 -3.52
CA ARG A 118 12.27 12.67 -2.84
C ARG A 118 12.56 12.62 -1.33
N GLY A 119 13.29 11.60 -0.89
CA GLY A 119 13.76 11.46 0.50
C GLY A 119 12.92 10.53 1.37
N TYR A 120 11.76 10.07 0.92
CA TYR A 120 10.92 9.15 1.70
C TYR A 120 11.46 7.72 1.75
N ALA A 121 12.30 7.34 0.78
CA ALA A 121 12.84 5.99 0.63
C ALA A 121 13.43 5.37 1.90
N ARG A 122 14.07 6.18 2.76
CA ARG A 122 14.64 5.72 4.03
C ARG A 122 13.56 5.17 4.97
N ASP A 123 12.39 5.79 4.98
CA ASP A 123 11.32 5.49 5.91
C ASP A 123 10.31 4.50 5.31
N VAL A 124 9.97 4.68 4.03
CA VAL A 124 8.87 3.93 3.39
C VAL A 124 9.33 2.96 2.31
N GLY A 125 10.62 2.89 2.00
CA GLY A 125 11.16 2.05 0.93
C GLY A 125 10.94 2.61 -0.47
N ARG A 126 11.54 1.97 -1.49
CA ARG A 126 11.46 2.37 -2.90
C ARG A 126 10.59 1.43 -3.73
N ARG A 127 10.40 0.18 -3.32
CA ARG A 127 9.68 -0.82 -4.12
C ARG A 127 8.18 -0.57 -4.07
N THR A 128 7.51 -0.87 -5.18
CA THR A 128 6.05 -0.96 -5.28
C THR A 128 5.71 -2.11 -6.22
N SER A 129 5.09 -3.16 -5.71
CA SER A 129 4.60 -4.30 -6.50
C SER A 129 3.14 -4.10 -6.90
N LEU A 130 2.33 -3.54 -5.98
CA LEU A 130 0.91 -3.26 -6.20
C LEU A 130 0.56 -1.87 -5.68
N ARG A 131 -0.22 -1.10 -6.44
CA ARG A 131 -0.76 0.19 -6.00
C ARG A 131 -2.28 0.24 -6.18
N VAL A 132 -3.00 0.45 -5.08
CA VAL A 132 -4.46 0.55 -5.06
C VAL A 132 -4.86 2.02 -5.06
N ILE A 133 -5.65 2.46 -6.05
CA ILE A 133 -5.89 3.87 -6.33
C ILE A 133 -7.39 4.15 -6.38
N ALA A 134 -7.86 5.06 -5.54
CA ALA A 134 -9.21 5.59 -5.63
C ALA A 134 -9.36 6.49 -6.86
N HIS A 135 -10.53 6.46 -7.49
CA HIS A 135 -10.86 7.32 -8.64
C HIS A 135 -10.60 8.81 -8.37
N SER A 136 -10.84 9.28 -7.15
CA SER A 136 -10.61 10.65 -6.71
C SER A 136 -9.12 11.03 -6.65
N SER A 137 -8.22 10.05 -6.58
CA SER A 137 -6.77 10.24 -6.57
C SER A 137 -6.15 10.17 -7.97
N MET A 138 -6.92 9.83 -9.02
CA MET A 138 -6.40 9.63 -10.38
C MET A 138 -5.61 10.84 -10.88
N GLN A 139 -6.15 12.05 -10.69
CA GLN A 139 -5.49 13.28 -11.15
C GLN A 139 -4.16 13.54 -10.43
N ARG A 140 -4.08 13.25 -9.12
CA ARG A 140 -2.81 13.39 -8.38
C ARG A 140 -1.78 12.37 -8.82
N VAL A 141 -2.20 11.12 -9.04
CA VAL A 141 -1.33 10.06 -9.57
C VAL A 141 -0.80 10.42 -10.96
N LEU A 142 -1.65 10.92 -11.86
CA LEU A 142 -1.24 11.33 -13.21
C LEU A 142 -0.27 12.52 -13.20
N ARG A 143 -0.45 13.48 -12.28
CA ARG A 143 0.50 14.60 -12.10
C ARG A 143 1.86 14.11 -11.63
N SER A 144 1.88 13.07 -10.80
CA SER A 144 3.10 12.39 -10.34
C SER A 144 3.64 11.40 -11.37
N ARG A 145 3.70 11.80 -12.65
CA ARG A 145 4.13 10.98 -13.79
C ARG A 145 5.45 10.24 -13.55
N HIS A 146 6.38 10.83 -12.80
CA HIS A 146 7.66 10.20 -12.49
C HIS A 146 7.50 8.92 -11.67
N GLU A 147 6.55 8.84 -10.74
CA GLU A 147 6.28 7.61 -9.98
C GLU A 147 5.65 6.53 -10.88
N LEU A 148 4.85 6.91 -11.88
CA LEU A 148 4.31 5.97 -12.88
C LEU A 148 5.37 5.50 -13.87
N LEU A 149 6.24 6.39 -14.34
CA LEU A 149 7.29 6.10 -15.31
C LEU A 149 8.46 5.32 -14.69
N ASN A 150 8.76 5.58 -13.41
CA ASN A 150 9.79 4.88 -12.66
C ASN A 150 9.26 3.61 -11.99
N ALA A 151 7.97 3.31 -12.13
CA ALA A 151 7.42 2.05 -11.67
C ALA A 151 8.13 0.90 -12.38
N SER A 152 8.36 -0.20 -11.66
CA SER A 152 8.84 -1.42 -12.30
C SER A 152 7.85 -1.84 -13.40
N GLN A 153 8.34 -2.45 -14.47
CA GLN A 153 7.47 -3.02 -15.52
C GLN A 153 6.47 -4.03 -14.95
N ASP A 154 6.75 -4.59 -13.77
CA ASP A 154 5.87 -5.53 -13.08
C ASP A 154 4.91 -4.90 -12.07
N THR A 155 4.98 -3.59 -11.83
CA THR A 155 4.06 -2.93 -10.90
C THR A 155 2.62 -2.98 -11.42
N VAL A 156 1.72 -3.51 -10.59
CA VAL A 156 0.27 -3.59 -10.86
C VAL A 156 -0.43 -2.37 -10.26
N PHE A 157 -1.32 -1.76 -11.03
CA PHE A 157 -2.15 -0.64 -10.59
C PHE A 157 -3.63 -1.05 -10.61
N ILE A 158 -4.30 -1.05 -9.46
CA ILE A 158 -5.73 -1.36 -9.34
C ILE A 158 -6.49 -0.08 -9.04
N PHE A 159 -7.38 0.32 -9.94
CA PHE A 159 -8.25 1.48 -9.77
C PHE A 159 -9.66 1.07 -9.31
N TRP A 160 -10.22 1.84 -8.39
CA TRP A 160 -11.58 1.63 -7.89
C TRP A 160 -12.37 2.94 -7.81
N GLY A 161 -13.68 2.88 -7.95
CA GLY A 161 -14.53 4.06 -7.87
C GLY A 161 -16.01 3.76 -8.07
N PRO A 162 -16.87 4.79 -7.97
CA PRO A 162 -18.29 4.66 -8.25
C PRO A 162 -18.54 4.14 -9.66
N SER A 163 -19.58 3.32 -9.83
CA SER A 163 -19.91 2.74 -11.13
C SER A 163 -20.08 3.78 -12.22
N SER A 164 -20.65 4.96 -11.92
CA SER A 164 -20.83 6.06 -12.86
C SER A 164 -19.51 6.56 -13.49
N TYR A 165 -18.40 6.52 -12.76
CA TYR A 165 -17.08 6.93 -13.26
C TYR A 165 -16.31 5.79 -13.95
N MET A 166 -16.68 4.54 -13.65
CA MET A 166 -15.98 3.33 -14.11
C MET A 166 -16.71 2.59 -15.25
N ARG A 167 -17.77 3.20 -15.82
CA ARG A 167 -18.56 2.60 -16.92
C ARG A 167 -17.73 2.41 -18.18
N ARG A 168 -18.01 1.33 -18.92
CA ARG A 168 -17.32 1.01 -20.18
C ARG A 168 -18.05 1.51 -21.43
N ASP A 169 -19.24 2.07 -21.28
CA ASP A 169 -20.12 2.55 -22.36
C ASP A 169 -19.70 3.92 -22.93
N GLY A 170 -18.45 4.31 -22.74
CA GLY A 170 -17.92 5.63 -23.14
C GLY A 170 -18.32 6.78 -22.21
N LYS A 171 -19.18 6.57 -21.20
CA LYS A 171 -19.57 7.63 -20.24
C LYS A 171 -18.76 7.62 -18.94
N GLY A 172 -17.99 6.56 -18.69
CA GLY A 172 -17.14 6.45 -17.50
C GLY A 172 -15.87 7.28 -17.65
N LEU A 173 -15.88 8.51 -17.12
CA LEU A 173 -14.76 9.45 -17.25
C LEU A 173 -13.43 8.83 -16.79
N VAL A 174 -13.40 8.14 -15.66
CA VAL A 174 -12.18 7.53 -15.12
C VAL A 174 -11.76 6.33 -15.96
N TYR A 175 -12.70 5.46 -16.33
CA TYR A 175 -12.43 4.34 -17.23
C TYR A 175 -11.79 4.79 -18.55
N ASN A 176 -12.35 5.83 -19.18
CA ASN A 176 -11.86 6.38 -20.44
C ASN A 176 -10.44 6.94 -20.29
N ASN A 177 -10.17 7.67 -19.21
CA ASN A 177 -8.83 8.21 -18.93
C ASN A 177 -7.81 7.08 -18.69
N LEU A 178 -8.19 6.02 -17.96
CA LEU A 178 -7.31 4.86 -17.75
C LEU A 178 -7.00 4.12 -19.04
N ARG A 179 -8.00 3.98 -19.93
CA ARG A 179 -7.81 3.39 -21.25
C ARG A 179 -6.81 4.21 -22.07
N LEU A 180 -6.95 5.54 -22.10
CA LEU A 180 -6.02 6.43 -22.79
C LEU A 180 -4.61 6.36 -22.17
N MET A 181 -4.51 6.40 -20.84
CA MET A 181 -3.24 6.27 -20.13
C MET A 181 -2.52 4.97 -20.50
N ASN A 182 -3.25 3.85 -20.57
CA ASN A 182 -2.64 2.58 -20.94
C ASN A 182 -2.26 2.49 -22.42
N GLN A 183 -2.87 3.28 -23.30
CA GLN A 183 -2.42 3.41 -24.69
C GLN A 183 -1.10 4.19 -24.78
N VAL A 184 -0.93 5.21 -23.94
CA VAL A 184 0.31 6.02 -23.88
C VAL A 184 1.44 5.26 -23.19
N LEU A 185 1.12 4.48 -22.15
CA LEU A 185 2.06 3.71 -21.34
C LEU A 185 1.69 2.22 -21.38
N PRO A 186 1.84 1.54 -22.53
CA PRO A 186 1.34 0.17 -22.75
C PRO A 186 2.02 -0.90 -21.89
N LYS A 187 3.14 -0.56 -21.24
CA LYS A 187 3.82 -1.44 -20.30
C LYS A 187 3.17 -1.44 -18.91
N LEU A 188 2.29 -0.50 -18.60
CA LEU A 188 1.62 -0.46 -17.30
C LEU A 188 0.58 -1.58 -17.18
N LYS A 189 0.62 -2.30 -16.06
CA LYS A 189 -0.38 -3.30 -15.72
C LYS A 189 -1.55 -2.64 -15.00
N VAL A 190 -2.51 -2.13 -15.77
CA VAL A 190 -3.67 -1.37 -15.25
C VAL A 190 -4.91 -2.26 -15.15
N TYR A 191 -5.46 -2.36 -13.94
CA TYR A 191 -6.65 -3.12 -13.59
C TYR A 191 -7.71 -2.22 -12.97
N ILE A 192 -8.97 -2.66 -13.06
CA ILE A 192 -10.10 -2.02 -12.38
C ILE A 192 -10.85 -3.04 -11.54
N ILE A 193 -11.43 -2.57 -10.43
CA ILE A 193 -12.36 -3.36 -9.63
C ILE A 193 -13.73 -3.37 -10.32
N SER A 194 -14.29 -4.56 -10.54
CA SER A 194 -15.61 -4.72 -11.16
C SER A 194 -16.73 -4.22 -10.23
N TRP A 195 -17.88 -3.89 -10.81
CA TRP A 195 -19.06 -3.50 -10.04
C TRP A 195 -19.49 -4.59 -9.05
N GLN A 196 -19.47 -5.85 -9.47
CA GLN A 196 -19.82 -6.99 -8.62
C GLN A 196 -18.84 -7.11 -7.44
N LYS A 197 -17.54 -6.89 -7.68
CA LYS A 197 -16.52 -6.92 -6.62
C LYS A 197 -16.66 -5.74 -5.65
N MET A 198 -17.02 -4.56 -6.15
CA MET A 198 -17.38 -3.42 -5.30
C MET A 198 -18.55 -3.73 -4.36
N LEU A 199 -19.60 -4.41 -4.86
CA LEU A 199 -20.71 -4.87 -4.02
C LEU A 199 -20.27 -5.90 -2.97
N GLN A 200 -19.37 -6.81 -3.33
CA GLN A 200 -18.82 -7.78 -2.38
C GLN A 200 -18.04 -7.10 -1.24
N PHE A 201 -17.28 -6.04 -1.55
CA PHE A 201 -16.61 -5.25 -0.50
C PHE A 201 -17.60 -4.52 0.41
N ASP A 202 -18.70 -4.02 -0.14
CA ASP A 202 -19.78 -3.39 0.64
C ASP A 202 -20.46 -4.41 1.58
N GLU A 203 -20.77 -5.60 1.08
CA GLU A 203 -21.38 -6.67 1.88
C GLU A 203 -20.42 -7.21 2.94
N LEU A 204 -19.12 -7.32 2.63
CA LEU A 204 -18.12 -7.70 3.62
C LEU A 204 -18.06 -6.67 4.76
N PHE A 205 -18.04 -5.37 4.43
CA PHE A 205 -18.06 -4.32 5.45
C PHE A 205 -19.31 -4.42 6.33
N LYS A 206 -20.48 -4.56 5.71
CA LYS A 206 -21.75 -4.73 6.41
C LYS A 206 -21.74 -5.95 7.33
N LYS A 207 -21.22 -7.09 6.86
CA LYS A 207 -21.09 -8.32 7.64
C LYS A 207 -20.15 -8.14 8.84
N GLU A 208 -19.03 -7.47 8.65
CA GLU A 208 -18.02 -7.30 9.71
C GLU A 208 -18.41 -6.26 10.76
N THR A 209 -19.17 -5.23 10.37
CA THR A 209 -19.45 -4.08 11.24
C THR A 209 -20.91 -3.92 11.64
N GLY A 210 -21.83 -4.65 11.00
CA GLY A 210 -23.28 -4.44 11.10
C GLY A 210 -23.76 -3.11 10.51
N LYS A 211 -22.90 -2.37 9.77
CA LYS A 211 -23.22 -1.05 9.24
C LYS A 211 -23.30 -1.11 7.73
N ASP A 212 -24.40 -0.64 7.18
CA ASP A 212 -24.55 -0.49 5.74
C ASP A 212 -23.93 0.83 5.28
N ARG A 213 -22.95 0.75 4.37
CA ARG A 213 -22.27 1.92 3.82
C ARG A 213 -23.24 2.88 3.13
N ARG A 214 -24.18 2.36 2.35
CA ARG A 214 -25.13 3.16 1.56
C ARG A 214 -26.11 3.87 2.48
N ILE A 215 -26.64 3.15 3.47
CA ILE A 215 -27.57 3.73 4.46
C ILE A 215 -26.88 4.81 5.30
N SER A 216 -25.62 4.57 5.67
CA SER A 216 -24.83 5.53 6.46
C SER A 216 -24.18 6.66 5.63
N ASN A 217 -24.48 6.73 4.32
CA ASN A 217 -23.93 7.68 3.35
C ASN A 217 -22.41 7.85 3.43
N SER A 218 -21.69 6.74 3.65
CA SER A 218 -20.24 6.72 3.79
C SER A 218 -19.57 6.07 2.56
N TRP A 219 -18.24 6.16 2.51
CA TRP A 219 -17.41 5.43 1.56
C TRP A 219 -16.41 4.56 2.30
N LEU A 220 -16.14 3.37 1.77
CA LEU A 220 -15.00 2.56 2.21
C LEU A 220 -13.71 3.30 1.87
N SER A 221 -12.73 3.29 2.77
CA SER A 221 -11.43 3.89 2.49
C SER A 221 -10.62 3.07 1.49
N THR A 222 -9.62 3.69 0.86
CA THR A 222 -8.61 2.92 0.10
C THR A 222 -7.91 1.89 0.98
N GLY A 223 -7.77 2.16 2.29
CA GLY A 223 -7.24 1.21 3.26
C GLY A 223 -8.08 -0.06 3.37
N TRP A 224 -9.41 0.06 3.39
CA TRP A 224 -10.32 -1.09 3.38
C TRP A 224 -10.15 -1.96 2.12
N PHE A 225 -10.16 -1.34 0.94
CA PHE A 225 -9.95 -2.07 -0.32
C PHE A 225 -8.58 -2.75 -0.32
N THR A 226 -7.52 -2.05 0.10
CA THR A 226 -6.16 -2.58 0.09
C THR A 226 -5.98 -3.73 1.06
N MET A 227 -6.53 -3.63 2.27
CA MET A 227 -6.46 -4.70 3.26
C MET A 227 -7.22 -5.95 2.81
N THR A 228 -8.39 -5.77 2.21
CA THR A 228 -9.17 -6.90 1.68
C THR A 228 -8.48 -7.55 0.47
N ILE A 229 -7.89 -6.75 -0.42
CA ILE A 229 -7.07 -7.27 -1.53
C ILE A 229 -5.86 -8.05 -1.00
N ALA A 230 -5.19 -7.53 0.04
CA ALA A 230 -4.03 -8.19 0.64
C ALA A 230 -4.40 -9.57 1.25
N LEU A 231 -5.57 -9.71 1.86
CA LEU A 231 -6.07 -11.00 2.36
C LEU A 231 -6.28 -12.04 1.24
N GLU A 232 -6.60 -11.61 0.02
CA GLU A 232 -6.77 -12.50 -1.13
C GLU A 232 -5.44 -12.87 -1.80
N LEU A 233 -4.39 -12.07 -1.56
CA LEU A 233 -3.14 -12.09 -2.32
C LEU A 233 -1.95 -12.62 -1.51
N CYS A 234 -1.97 -12.45 -0.18
CA CYS A 234 -0.82 -12.61 0.69
C CYS A 234 -1.03 -13.73 1.71
N ASP A 235 -0.01 -14.56 1.95
CA ASP A 235 -0.05 -15.51 3.08
C ASP A 235 0.20 -14.78 4.42
N ARG A 236 1.13 -13.81 4.42
CA ARG A 236 1.45 -12.95 5.56
C ARG A 236 1.43 -11.47 5.18
N ILE A 237 0.86 -10.62 6.05
CA ILE A 237 0.71 -9.19 5.82
C ILE A 237 1.37 -8.39 6.95
N ASN A 238 2.45 -7.68 6.61
CA ASN A 238 3.08 -6.70 7.49
C ASN A 238 2.54 -5.30 7.13
N VAL A 239 1.78 -4.69 8.03
CA VAL A 239 1.14 -3.39 7.86
C VAL A 239 1.99 -2.31 8.52
N TYR A 240 2.40 -1.29 7.76
CA TYR A 240 3.23 -0.19 8.25
C TYR A 240 2.45 1.13 8.22
N GLY A 241 2.52 1.92 9.30
CA GLY A 241 1.87 3.22 9.35
C GLY A 241 0.39 3.13 9.73
N MET A 242 -0.02 2.18 10.56
CA MET A 242 -1.42 2.07 10.96
C MET A 242 -1.52 2.01 12.47
N VAL A 243 -2.15 3.00 13.08
CA VAL A 243 -2.40 3.04 14.52
C VAL A 243 -3.53 2.08 14.92
N ALA A 244 -3.51 1.65 16.19
CA ALA A 244 -4.57 0.85 16.78
C ALA A 244 -5.93 1.59 16.77
N PRO A 245 -7.09 0.89 16.82
CA PRO A 245 -8.39 1.53 16.71
C PRO A 245 -8.70 2.58 17.78
N ASP A 246 -8.17 2.42 18.99
CA ASP A 246 -8.44 3.30 20.11
C ASP A 246 -7.32 4.33 20.37
N PHE A 247 -6.26 4.33 19.54
CA PHE A 247 -5.10 5.23 19.67
C PHE A 247 -5.48 6.71 19.82
N CYS A 248 -6.37 7.21 18.96
CA CYS A 248 -6.81 8.61 19.00
C CYS A 248 -7.73 8.98 20.18
N ARG A 249 -8.00 8.03 21.08
CA ARG A 249 -8.71 8.27 22.34
C ARG A 249 -7.76 8.27 23.54
N GLU A 250 -6.52 7.83 23.35
CA GLU A 250 -5.53 7.77 24.42
C GLU A 250 -5.09 9.20 24.81
N PRO A 251 -5.02 9.54 26.10
CA PRO A 251 -4.76 10.92 26.54
C PRO A 251 -3.40 11.49 26.09
N GLN A 252 -2.41 10.65 25.78
CA GLN A 252 -1.03 11.04 25.50
C GLN A 252 -0.53 10.55 24.13
N HIS A 253 -1.42 10.42 23.14
CA HIS A 253 -0.99 10.00 21.81
C HIS A 253 -0.13 11.09 21.12
N HIS A 254 0.89 10.67 20.37
CA HIS A 254 1.69 11.60 19.57
C HIS A 254 0.88 12.11 18.38
N SER A 255 0.93 13.42 18.12
CA SER A 255 0.33 14.04 16.94
C SER A 255 1.29 13.93 15.75
N VAL A 256 0.75 13.52 14.61
CA VAL A 256 1.47 13.40 13.34
C VAL A 256 0.58 13.91 12.20
N PRO A 257 1.14 14.38 11.07
CA PRO A 257 0.35 14.70 9.90
C PRO A 257 -0.39 13.46 9.38
N TYR A 258 -1.56 13.67 8.78
CA TYR A 258 -2.37 12.61 8.20
C TYR A 258 -1.61 11.83 7.11
N HIS A 259 -0.76 12.53 6.34
CA HIS A 259 0.11 11.92 5.35
C HIS A 259 1.60 12.23 5.60
N TYR A 260 2.48 11.24 5.50
CA TYR A 260 3.94 11.45 5.67
C TYR A 260 4.55 12.41 4.64
N TYR A 261 3.91 12.54 3.49
CA TYR A 261 4.36 13.40 2.38
C TYR A 261 3.69 14.78 2.37
N GLU A 262 2.87 15.08 3.39
CA GLU A 262 2.20 16.36 3.59
C GLU A 262 2.46 16.85 5.02
N PRO A 263 3.70 17.25 5.37
CA PRO A 263 4.05 17.63 6.76
C PRO A 263 3.29 18.84 7.29
N ARG A 264 2.67 19.63 6.41
CA ARG A 264 1.78 20.75 6.76
C ARG A 264 0.29 20.39 6.58
N GLY A 265 -0.01 19.11 6.42
CA GLY A 265 -1.36 18.58 6.28
C GLY A 265 -2.12 18.57 7.61
N PRO A 266 -3.39 18.12 7.61
CA PRO A 266 -4.17 17.99 8.83
C PRO A 266 -3.56 16.96 9.78
N ASP A 267 -3.84 17.08 11.07
CA ASP A 267 -3.51 16.04 12.06
C ASP A 267 -4.25 14.73 11.76
N GLU A 268 -3.55 13.60 11.92
CA GLU A 268 -4.08 12.28 11.59
C GLU A 268 -5.32 11.92 12.42
N CYS A 269 -5.26 12.12 13.74
CA CYS A 269 -6.35 11.76 14.64
C CYS A 269 -7.56 12.69 14.46
N ALA A 270 -7.33 13.99 14.27
CA ALA A 270 -8.38 14.92 13.90
C ALA A 270 -9.09 14.49 12.61
N MET A 271 -8.34 14.03 11.61
CA MET A 271 -8.91 13.53 10.35
C MET A 271 -9.73 12.26 10.56
N TYR A 272 -9.20 11.29 11.32
CA TYR A 272 -9.91 10.05 11.65
C TYR A 272 -11.21 10.29 12.41
N ILE A 273 -11.18 11.13 13.45
CA ILE A 273 -12.35 11.42 14.28
C ILE A 273 -13.42 12.17 13.47
N SER A 274 -13.01 13.18 12.68
CA SER A 274 -13.91 13.96 11.83
C SER A 274 -14.66 13.06 10.83
N HIS A 275 -13.93 12.19 10.11
CA HIS A 275 -14.55 11.25 9.17
C HIS A 275 -15.41 10.20 9.86
N GLU A 276 -14.94 9.62 10.98
CA GLU A 276 -15.70 8.61 11.74
C GLU A 276 -17.04 9.15 12.22
N ARG A 277 -17.11 10.44 12.60
CA ARG A 277 -18.34 11.11 13.07
C ARG A 277 -19.20 11.71 11.96
N GLY A 278 -18.71 11.72 10.71
CA GLY A 278 -19.42 12.27 9.56
C GLY A 278 -20.81 11.65 9.37
N ARG A 279 -21.78 12.50 8.99
CA ARG A 279 -23.18 12.10 8.70
C ARG A 279 -23.67 12.55 7.32
N ARG A 280 -22.92 13.41 6.63
CA ARG A 280 -23.22 13.94 5.30
C ARG A 280 -21.92 14.13 4.53
N GLY A 281 -21.91 13.82 3.23
CA GLY A 281 -20.76 14.04 2.35
C GLY A 281 -19.85 12.81 2.18
N SER A 282 -18.67 13.02 1.61
CA SER A 282 -17.68 11.96 1.34
C SER A 282 -16.80 11.73 2.57
N HIS A 283 -17.30 10.94 3.53
CA HIS A 283 -16.55 10.55 4.72
C HIS A 283 -16.34 9.03 4.79
N HIS A 284 -15.36 8.63 5.60
CA HIS A 284 -14.96 7.23 5.80
C HIS A 284 -15.21 6.80 7.24
N ARG A 285 -15.28 5.50 7.49
CA ARG A 285 -15.39 4.95 8.84
C ARG A 285 -14.05 4.39 9.30
N PHE A 286 -13.01 5.22 9.29
CA PHE A 286 -11.62 4.80 9.51
C PHE A 286 -11.41 4.02 10.82
N ILE A 287 -12.06 4.43 11.91
CA ILE A 287 -11.91 3.76 13.21
C ILE A 287 -12.71 2.45 13.20
N THR A 288 -13.91 2.45 12.61
CA THR A 288 -14.69 1.22 12.41
C THR A 288 -13.91 0.20 11.57
N GLU A 289 -13.30 0.61 10.45
CA GLU A 289 -12.48 -0.25 9.59
C GLU A 289 -11.27 -0.83 10.35
N LYS A 290 -10.54 0.01 11.11
CA LYS A 290 -9.42 -0.46 11.95
C LYS A 290 -9.84 -1.51 12.98
N ARG A 291 -11.04 -1.41 13.57
CA ARG A 291 -11.55 -2.46 14.49
C ARG A 291 -11.72 -3.80 13.78
N VAL A 292 -12.15 -3.79 12.52
CA VAL A 292 -12.22 -5.00 11.71
C VAL A 292 -10.83 -5.55 11.43
N PHE A 293 -9.85 -4.69 11.09
CA PHE A 293 -8.48 -5.15 10.87
C PHE A 293 -7.85 -5.76 12.12
N ALA A 294 -8.10 -5.17 13.29
CA ALA A 294 -7.69 -5.73 14.57
C ALA A 294 -8.39 -7.09 14.84
N LYS A 295 -9.65 -7.27 14.42
CA LYS A 295 -10.34 -8.56 14.49
C LYS A 295 -9.71 -9.59 13.54
N TRP A 296 -9.45 -9.20 12.29
CA TRP A 296 -8.80 -10.07 11.30
C TRP A 296 -7.41 -10.50 11.73
N ALA A 297 -6.64 -9.63 12.38
CA ALA A 297 -5.31 -9.97 12.90
C ALA A 297 -5.30 -10.98 14.06
N ARG A 298 -6.47 -11.34 14.61
CA ARG A 298 -6.60 -12.49 15.55
C ARG A 298 -6.75 -13.84 14.83
N THR A 299 -6.98 -13.82 13.53
CA THR A 299 -7.33 -15.02 12.73
C THR A 299 -6.36 -15.22 11.56
N PHE A 300 -5.90 -14.15 10.94
CA PHE A 300 -4.94 -14.15 9.83
C PHE A 300 -3.57 -13.66 10.31
N ASP A 301 -2.52 -14.05 9.59
CA ASP A 301 -1.12 -13.63 9.84
C ASP A 301 -0.91 -12.16 9.42
N ILE A 302 -1.38 -11.26 10.27
CA ILE A 302 -1.30 -9.80 10.10
C ILE A 302 -0.53 -9.21 11.27
N HIS A 303 0.49 -8.41 10.97
CA HIS A 303 1.29 -7.68 11.96
C HIS A 303 1.29 -6.19 11.68
N PHE A 304 1.27 -5.36 12.72
CA PHE A 304 1.28 -3.90 12.60
C PHE A 304 2.58 -3.30 13.14
N TYR A 305 3.08 -2.32 12.41
CA TYR A 305 4.36 -1.66 12.62
C TYR A 305 4.21 -0.15 12.43
N GLN A 306 5.01 0.64 13.16
CA GLN A 306 5.03 2.11 13.08
C GLN A 306 3.62 2.75 13.21
N PRO A 307 2.98 2.68 14.40
CA PRO A 307 3.47 2.07 15.64
C PRO A 307 3.24 0.55 15.70
N ASP A 308 4.05 -0.14 16.50
CA ASP A 308 3.91 -1.58 16.75
C ASP A 308 2.75 -1.84 17.72
N TRP A 309 1.81 -2.70 17.33
CA TRP A 309 0.72 -3.15 18.20
C TRP A 309 0.12 -4.49 17.71
N SER A 310 -0.57 -5.16 18.61
CA SER A 310 -1.31 -6.40 18.33
C SER A 310 -2.67 -6.37 19.01
N PRO A 311 -3.73 -6.91 18.40
CA PRO A 311 -5.00 -7.05 19.09
C PRO A 311 -4.86 -7.98 20.31
N PRO A 312 -5.61 -7.76 21.41
CA PRO A 312 -5.63 -8.70 22.51
C PRO A 312 -6.13 -10.07 22.03
N PRO A 313 -5.66 -11.19 22.64
CA PRO A 313 -6.08 -12.53 22.26
C PRO A 313 -7.59 -12.69 22.40
N LEU A 314 -8.16 -13.64 21.66
CA LEU A 314 -9.57 -14.01 21.86
C LEU A 314 -9.76 -14.54 23.29
N PRO A 315 -10.90 -14.25 23.94
CA PRO A 315 -11.22 -14.84 25.24
C PRO A 315 -11.11 -16.36 25.15
N ALA A 316 -10.50 -16.99 26.17
CA ALA A 316 -10.51 -18.44 26.27
C ALA A 316 -11.97 -18.92 26.35
N ASN A 317 -12.34 -19.90 25.52
CA ASN A 317 -13.61 -20.61 25.67
C ASN A 317 -13.53 -21.43 26.96
N HIS A 318 -13.82 -20.82 28.10
CA HIS A 318 -14.19 -21.56 29.29
C HIS A 318 -15.60 -22.10 29.05
N THR A 319 -15.69 -23.26 28.41
CA THR A 319 -16.84 -24.14 28.61
C THR A 319 -16.96 -24.35 30.12
N LEU A 320 -18.11 -23.95 30.67
CA LEU A 320 -18.51 -24.27 32.03
C LEU A 320 -18.59 -25.78 32.17
N GLU A 321 -17.48 -26.44 32.51
CA GLU A 321 -17.52 -27.72 33.21
C GLU A 321 -17.99 -27.41 34.64
N GLY A 322 -19.30 -27.19 34.77
CA GLY A 322 -19.97 -27.20 36.07
C GLY A 322 -19.86 -28.60 36.64
N THR A 323 -18.85 -28.82 37.47
CA THR A 323 -18.80 -29.97 38.38
C THR A 323 -19.96 -29.79 39.36
N VAL A 324 -21.04 -30.53 39.15
CA VAL A 324 -22.08 -30.71 40.17
C VAL A 324 -21.44 -31.52 41.29
N THR A 325 -20.88 -30.85 42.29
CA THR A 325 -20.61 -31.48 43.57
C THR A 325 -21.94 -31.73 44.26
N ALA A 326 -22.40 -32.98 44.22
CA ALA A 326 -23.50 -33.45 45.06
C ALA A 326 -23.08 -33.30 46.53
N ALA A 327 -23.82 -32.49 47.29
CA ALA A 327 -23.65 -32.38 48.73
C ALA A 327 -24.14 -33.68 49.42
N PRO A 328 -23.47 -34.18 50.48
CA PRO A 328 -23.98 -35.32 51.23
C PRO A 328 -25.21 -34.93 52.04
N LEU A 329 -26.26 -35.74 51.94
CA LEU A 329 -27.44 -35.67 52.81
C LEU A 329 -27.03 -35.95 54.27
N VAL A 330 -27.26 -34.98 55.14
CA VAL A 330 -27.18 -35.13 56.60
C VAL A 330 -28.52 -35.73 57.08
N PRO A 331 -28.53 -36.82 57.87
CA PRO A 331 -29.76 -37.32 58.46
C PRO A 331 -30.14 -36.47 59.68
N GLN A 332 -31.33 -35.84 59.64
CA GLN A 332 -31.94 -35.22 60.82
C GLN A 332 -32.37 -36.31 61.81
N LYS A 333 -31.78 -36.28 63.00
CA LYS A 333 -32.35 -36.85 64.22
C LYS A 333 -33.21 -35.79 64.90
N THR A 334 -34.52 -36.01 64.91
CA THR A 334 -35.46 -36.14 66.06
C THR A 334 -36.84 -35.74 65.61
#